data_AF-A0A6B2LTG6-F1
#
_entry.id   AF-A0A6B2LTG6-F1
#
_cell.length_a   1.000
_cell.length_b   1.000
_cell.length_c   1.000
_cell.angle_alpha   90.00
_cell.angle_beta   90.00
_cell.angle_gamma   90.00
#
_symmetry.space_group_name_H-M   'P 1'
#
loop_
_entity.id
_entity.type
_entity.pdbx_description
1 polymer ?
#
loop_
_entity_poly.entity_id
_entity_poly.type
_entity_poly.pdbx_seq_one_letter_code
_entity_poly.pdbx_strand_id
1 'polypeptide(L)' 'MEMLVDIEEKFQFSSEIYIAATIYMDRLAIRSQIYLNQLSWKRILLASIIVSAKYHNDYYIHNQQFLSLFPHIMNI' A
#
# COMPACT_ATOMS: atom_id res chain seq x y z
N MET A 1 12.26 -2.29 2.64
CA MET A 1 12.24 -3.54 1.86
C MET A 1 11.38 -4.58 2.58
N GLU A 2 11.59 -4.84 3.88
CA GLU A 2 10.73 -5.72 4.71
C GLU A 2 9.22 -5.54 4.48
N MET A 3 8.69 -4.32 4.58
CA MET A 3 7.25 -4.08 4.39
C MET A 3 6.68 -4.57 3.05
N LEU A 4 7.45 -4.50 1.95
CA LEU A 4 6.99 -5.00 0.65
C LEU A 4 7.00 -6.53 0.61
N VAL A 5 7.98 -7.16 1.26
CA VAL A 5 8.06 -8.61 1.41
C VAL A 5 6.87 -9.12 2.23
N ASP A 6 6.57 -8.47 3.36
CA ASP A 6 5.42 -8.84 4.20
C ASP A 6 4.09 -8.72 3.45
N ILE A 7 3.95 -7.71 2.58
CA ILE A 7 2.76 -7.53 1.74
C ILE A 7 2.69 -8.66 0.71
N GLU A 8 3.79 -8.95 0.01
CA GLU A 8 3.81 -9.97 -1.03
C GLU A 8 3.52 -11.36 -0.46
N GLU A 9 4.14 -11.73 0.66
CA GLU A 9 3.93 -13.03 1.31
C GLU A 9 2.48 -13.23 1.77
N LYS A 10 1.79 -12.16 2.20
CA LYS A 10 0.41 -12.26 2.73
C LYS A 10 -0.67 -12.16 1.66
N PHE A 11 -0.46 -11.31 0.66
CA PHE A 11 -1.51 -10.95 -0.27
C PHE A 11 -1.31 -11.51 -1.67
N GLN A 12 -0.06 -11.79 -2.06
CA GLN A 12 0.29 -12.31 -3.38
C GLN A 12 -0.38 -11.52 -4.51
N PHE A 13 -0.26 -10.19 -4.42
CA PHE A 13 -0.90 -9.30 -5.38
C PHE A 13 -0.29 -9.46 -6.76
N SER A 14 -1.12 -9.29 -7.79
CA SER A 14 -0.63 -9.25 -9.16
C SER A 14 0.25 -8.03 -9.38
N SER A 15 1.16 -8.12 -10.36
CA SER A 15 2.15 -7.06 -10.65
C SER A 15 1.50 -5.70 -10.96
N GLU A 16 0.30 -5.72 -11.54
CA GLU A 16 -0.53 -4.56 -11.89
C GLU A 16 -0.82 -3.70 -10.67
N ILE A 17 -1.04 -4.31 -9.50
CA ILE A 17 -1.33 -3.58 -8.27
C ILE A 17 -0.13 -2.70 -7.88
N TYR A 18 1.09 -3.23 -7.98
CA TYR A 18 2.31 -2.50 -7.65
C TYR A 18 2.64 -1.41 -8.68
N ILE A 19 2.42 -1.68 -9.97
CA ILE A 19 2.57 -0.70 -11.04
C ILE A 19 1.58 0.46 -10.83
N ALA A 20 0.31 0.18 -10.60
CA ALA A 20 -0.70 1.20 -10.34
C ALA A 20 -0.44 1.97 -9.03
N ALA A 21 0.06 1.30 -7.98
CA ALA A 21 0.47 1.98 -6.75
C ALA A 21 1.59 3.00 -7.02
N THR A 22 2.56 2.67 -7.87
CA THR A 22 3.64 3.59 -8.26
C THR A 22 3.09 4.82 -9.00
N ILE A 23 2.12 4.62 -9.90
CA ILE A 23 1.43 5.72 -10.58
C ILE A 23 0.67 6.60 -9.58
N TYR A 24 0.02 6.02 -8.57
CA TYR A 24 -0.69 6.79 -7.54
C TYR A 24 0.24 7.62 -6.66
N MET A 25 1.41 7.09 -6.32
CA MET A 25 2.44 7.84 -5.60
C MET A 25 2.92 9.06 -6.39
N ASP A 26 3.15 8.90 -7.69
CA ASP A 26 3.56 10.00 -8.56
C ASP A 26 2.46 11.05 -8.71
N ARG A 27 1.21 10.61 -8.92
CA ARG A 27 0.04 11.51 -8.97
C ARG A 27 -0.17 12.26 -7.66
N LEU A 28 0.08 11.64 -6.51
CA LEU A 28 0.02 12.30 -5.21
C LEU A 28 1.05 13.44 -5.18
N ALA A 29 2.31 13.15 -5.49
CA ALA A 29 3.38 14.15 -5.49
C ALA A 29 3.03 15.35 -6.39
N ILE A 30 2.56 15.10 -7.61
CA ILE A 30 2.22 16.17 -8.56
C ILE A 30 1.01 17.00 -8.09
N ARG A 31 -0.06 16.35 -7.62
CA ARG A 31 -1.33 17.04 -7.33
C ARG A 31 -1.39 17.69 -5.95
N SER A 32 -0.78 17.07 -4.94
CA SER A 32 -0.83 17.57 -3.56
C SER A 32 0.47 18.19 -3.08
N GLN A 33 1.54 18.13 -3.89
CA GLN A 33 2.89 18.58 -3.52
C GLN A 33 3.43 17.83 -2.27
N ILE A 34 2.88 16.65 -1.99
CA ILE A 34 3.35 15.76 -0.92
C ILE A 34 4.38 14.81 -1.52
N TYR A 35 5.65 15.14 -1.28
CA TYR A 35 6.78 14.33 -1.72
C TYR A 35 7.13 13.25 -0.68
N LEU A 36 7.74 12.17 -1.18
CA LEU A 36 8.28 11.11 -0.33
C LEU A 36 9.43 11.66 0.51
N ASN A 37 9.40 11.37 1.80
CA ASN A 37 10.53 11.58 2.70
C ASN A 37 10.71 10.34 3.59
N GLN A 38 11.77 10.31 4.39
CA GLN A 38 12.13 9.15 5.22
C GLN A 38 11.04 8.72 6.21
N LEU A 39 10.16 9.65 6.63
CA LEU A 39 9.09 9.40 7.59
C LEU A 39 7.75 9.04 6.92
N SER A 40 7.50 9.57 5.71
CA SER A 40 6.21 9.45 5.02
C SER A 40 6.16 8.30 4.02
N TRP A 41 7.31 7.89 3.44
CA TRP A 41 7.32 7.00 2.29
C TRP A 41 6.61 5.66 2.54
N LYS A 42 6.78 5.07 3.73
CA LYS A 42 6.13 3.80 4.08
C LYS A 42 4.61 3.93 4.06
N ARG A 43 4.08 5.00 4.64
CA ARG A 43 2.64 5.28 4.72
C ARG A 43 2.05 5.56 3.34
N ILE A 44 2.76 6.36 2.53
CA ILE A 44 2.33 6.70 1.17
C ILE A 44 2.33 5.46 0.28
N LEU A 45 3.38 4.65 0.33
CA LEU A 45 3.47 3.40 -0.42
C LEU A 45 2.34 2.44 -0.02
N LEU A 46 2.14 2.20 1.28
CA LEU A 46 1.07 1.33 1.74
C LEU A 46 -0.31 1.84 1.30
N ALA A 47 -0.60 3.13 1.49
CA ALA A 47 -1.87 3.71 1.07
C ALA A 47 -2.10 3.53 -0.44
N SER A 48 -1.06 3.72 -1.24
CA SER A 48 -1.14 3.54 -2.69
C SER A 48 -1.38 2.09 -3.09
N ILE A 49 -0.76 1.12 -2.40
CA ILE A 49 -1.01 -0.31 -2.60
C ILE A 49 -2.44 -0.67 -2.19
N ILE A 50 -2.93 -0.21 -1.03
CA ILE A 50 -4.31 -0.47 -0.58
C ILE A 50 -5.33 0.05 -1.60
N VAL A 51 -5.16 1.28 -2.07
CA VAL A 51 -6.07 1.88 -3.07
C VAL A 51 -6.00 1.11 -4.38
N SER A 52 -4.80 0.76 -4.83
CA SER A 52 -4.60 -0.01 -6.06
C SER A 52 -5.24 -1.39 -5.98
N ALA A 53 -5.02 -2.12 -4.88
CA ALA A 53 -5.56 -3.44 -4.67
C ALA A 53 -7.09 -3.43 -4.57
N LYS A 54 -7.69 -2.41 -3.96
CA LYS A 54 -9.15 -2.27 -3.94
C LYS A 54 -9.78 -1.97 -5.29
N TYR A 55 -9.03 -1.36 -6.20
CA TYR A 55 -9.54 -0.97 -7.52
C TYR A 55 -9.31 -2.04 -8.57
N HIS A 56 -8.14 -2.69 -8.55
CA HIS A 56 -7.72 -3.64 -9.59
C HIS A 56 -7.92 -5.12 -9.22
N ASN A 57 -8.12 -5.45 -7.94
CA ASN A 57 -8.37 -6.84 -7.57
C ASN A 57 -9.82 -7.20 -7.88
N ASP A 58 -10.03 -8.36 -8.50
CA ASP A 58 -11.37 -8.89 -8.79
C ASP A 58 -12.15 -9.22 -7.50
N TYR A 59 -11.42 -9.46 -6.40
CA TYR A 59 -11.96 -9.75 -5.09
C TYR A 59 -12.00 -8.52 -4.19
N TYR A 60 -13.07 -8.42 -3.40
CA TYR A 60 -13.22 -7.33 -2.44
C TYR A 60 -12.20 -7.44 -1.30
N ILE A 61 -11.36 -6.41 -1.13
CA ILE A 61 -10.37 -6.35 -0.04
C ILE A 61 -10.86 -5.42 1.07
N HIS A 62 -10.96 -5.96 2.29
CA HIS A 62 -11.29 -5.23 3.50
C HIS A 62 -10.06 -4.59 4.14
N ASN A 63 -10.25 -3.40 4.73
CA ASN A 63 -9.18 -2.73 5.49
C ASN A 63 -8.62 -3.59 6.62
N GLN A 64 -9.45 -4.45 7.23
CA GLN A 64 -9.05 -5.34 8.32
C GLN A 64 -7.96 -6.33 7.91
N GLN A 65 -7.92 -6.74 6.64
CA GLN A 65 -6.91 -7.68 6.17
C GLN A 65 -5.49 -7.07 6.25
N PHE A 66 -5.38 -5.75 6.09
CA PHE A 66 -4.12 -5.01 6.21
C PHE A 66 -3.67 -4.80 7.66
N LEU A 67 -4.53 -4.99 8.66
CA LEU A 67 -4.10 -4.91 10.08
C LEU A 67 -3.06 -5.98 10.42
N SER A 68 -3.10 -7.11 9.70
CA SER A 68 -2.13 -8.19 9.84
C SER A 68 -0.69 -7.78 9.46
N LEU A 69 -0.50 -6.66 8.77
CA LEU A 69 0.82 -6.07 8.47
C LEU A 69 1.38 -5.27 9.67
N PHE A 70 0.54 -4.95 10.65
CA PHE A 70 0.89 -4.13 11.80
C PHE A 70 0.56 -4.84 13.12
N PRO A 71 1.28 -5.94 13.44
CA PRO A 71 0.99 -6.72 14.65
C PRO A 71 1.09 -5.90 15.94
N HIS A 72 1.90 -4.84 15.94
CA HIS A 72 2.08 -3.92 17.06
C HIS A 72 0.88 -2.99 17.31
N ILE A 73 -0.03 -2.82 16.35
CA ILE A 73 -1.22 -1.98 16.49
C ILE A 73 -2.42 -2.78 17.03
N MET A 74 -2.41 -4.11 16.91
CA MET A 74 -3.55 -4.97 17.33
C MET A 74 -3.68 -5.16 18.86
N ASN A 75 -2.75 -4.62 19.66
CA ASN A 75 -2.72 -4.74 21.13
C ASN A 75 -3.00 -3.42 21.87
N ILE A 76 -3.64 -2.45 21.23
CA ILE A 76 -4.13 -1.19 21.84
C ILE A 76 -5.64 -1.27 21.99
#